data_AF-A0A3D5SYC1-F1
#
_entry.id   AF-A0A3D5SYC1-F1
#
_cell.length_a   1.000
_cell.length_b   1.000
_cell.length_c   1.000
_cell.angle_alpha   90.00
_cell.angle_beta   90.00
_cell.angle_gamma   90.00
#
_symmetry.space_group_name_H-M   'P 1'
#
loop_
_entity.id
_entity.type
_entity.pdbx_description
1 polymer ?
#
loop_
_entity_poly.entity_id
_entity_poly.type
_entity_poly.pdbx_seq_one_letter_code
_entity_poly.pdbx_strand_id
1 'polypeptide(L)'
;MPDACRALSEQADHAPVMPAAEVLTAFIDGIVDHLARLEPWGAPAPRPRFESLHDQWLYALGAADGVMEGEEAELAALAAQIEEWQRPIGLTAGAPVKLCFRLEEPAEADAAPRRAAPRPGRRPGSRSRAAPQSWRVR
;
A
#
# COMPACT_ATOMS: atom_id res chain seq x y z
N MET A 1 -10.59 -11.29 -19.78
CA MET A 1 -10.54 -12.18 -18.60
C MET A 1 -10.07 -13.55 -19.08
N PRO A 2 -9.18 -14.24 -18.36
CA PRO A 2 -8.83 -15.62 -18.70
C PRO A 2 -10.04 -16.55 -18.51
N ASP A 3 -10.17 -17.56 -19.36
CA ASP A 3 -11.30 -18.53 -19.39
C ASP A 3 -11.44 -19.41 -18.13
N ALA A 4 -10.46 -19.35 -17.22
CA ALA A 4 -10.41 -20.15 -16.00
C ALA A 4 -11.36 -19.66 -14.88
N CYS A 5 -11.99 -18.49 -15.04
CA CYS A 5 -12.91 -17.92 -14.06
C CYS A 5 -14.32 -17.86 -14.65
N ARG A 6 -14.89 -19.02 -15.02
CA ARG A 6 -16.31 -19.12 -15.37
C ARG A 6 -17.07 -19.63 -14.16
N ALA A 7 -18.04 -18.85 -13.71
CA ALA A 7 -19.04 -19.34 -12.76
C ALA A 7 -19.93 -20.35 -13.51
N LEU A 8 -20.01 -21.56 -12.98
CA LEU A 8 -20.81 -22.65 -13.55
C LEU A 8 -22.13 -22.71 -12.78
N SER A 9 -23.24 -22.84 -13.49
CA SER A 9 -24.53 -23.20 -12.92
C SER A 9 -24.80 -24.69 -13.13
N GLU A 10 -25.54 -25.31 -12.22
CA GLU A 10 -25.93 -26.72 -12.35
C GLU A 10 -26.92 -26.95 -13.50
N GLN A 11 -27.63 -25.91 -13.93
CA GLN A 11 -28.56 -25.93 -15.05
C GLN A 11 -28.18 -24.87 -16.10
N ALA A 12 -28.08 -25.30 -17.36
CA ALA A 12 -27.67 -24.45 -18.49
C ALA A 12 -28.56 -23.21 -18.71
N ASP A 13 -29.82 -23.24 -18.25
CA ASP A 13 -30.80 -22.18 -18.45
C ASP A 13 -30.77 -21.09 -17.36
N HIS A 14 -29.94 -21.26 -16.32
CA HIS A 14 -29.82 -20.30 -15.23
C HIS A 14 -28.42 -19.68 -15.19
N ALA A 15 -28.37 -18.37 -15.03
CA ALA A 15 -27.12 -17.69 -14.69
C ALA A 15 -26.63 -18.18 -13.33
N PRO A 16 -25.32 -18.36 -13.14
CA PRO A 16 -24.75 -18.73 -11.85
C PRO A 16 -25.10 -17.69 -10.78
N VAL A 17 -25.33 -18.17 -9.56
CA VAL A 17 -25.77 -17.34 -8.42
C VAL A 17 -24.71 -16.32 -8.01
N MET A 18 -23.43 -16.67 -8.15
CA MET A 18 -22.30 -15.78 -7.87
C MET A 18 -21.59 -15.36 -9.16
N PRO A 19 -21.34 -14.06 -9.36
CA PRO A 19 -20.46 -13.58 -10.42
C PRO A 19 -19.05 -14.14 -10.29
N ALA A 20 -18.42 -14.49 -11.42
CA ALA A 20 -17.06 -15.03 -11.42
C ALA A 20 -16.01 -14.07 -10.82
N ALA A 21 -16.25 -12.76 -10.90
CA ALA A 21 -15.39 -11.75 -10.29
C ALA A 21 -15.39 -11.87 -8.75
N GLU A 22 -16.53 -12.13 -8.13
CA GLU A 22 -16.63 -12.30 -6.68
C GLU A 22 -15.90 -13.56 -6.22
N VAL A 23 -16.02 -14.66 -6.98
CA VAL A 23 -15.28 -15.90 -6.71
C VAL A 23 -13.76 -15.68 -6.80
N LEU A 24 -13.31 -14.96 -7.83
CA LEU A 24 -11.89 -14.64 -7.98
C LEU A 24 -11.39 -13.74 -6.86
N THR A 25 -12.14 -12.70 -6.50
CA THR A 25 -11.80 -11.80 -5.39
C THR A 25 -11.70 -12.57 -4.08
N ALA A 26 -12.71 -13.37 -3.73
CA ALA A 26 -12.68 -14.18 -2.50
C ALA A 26 -11.50 -15.15 -2.46
N PHE A 27 -11.14 -15.74 -3.60
CA PHE A 27 -9.97 -16.62 -3.70
C PHE A 27 -8.65 -15.87 -3.54
N ILE A 28 -8.49 -14.71 -4.21
CA ILE A 28 -7.31 -13.86 -4.08
C ILE A 28 -7.18 -13.37 -2.64
N ASP A 29 -8.27 -12.89 -2.03
CA ASP A 29 -8.31 -12.45 -0.65
C ASP A 29 -7.87 -13.57 0.29
N GLY A 30 -8.40 -14.79 0.11
CA GLY A 30 -8.00 -15.95 0.91
C GLY A 30 -6.53 -16.34 0.75
N ILE A 31 -5.98 -16.31 -0.47
CA ILE A 31 -4.56 -16.61 -0.69
C ILE A 31 -3.67 -15.51 -0.11
N VAL A 32 -4.01 -14.25 -0.33
CA VAL A 32 -3.23 -13.11 0.17
C VAL A 32 -3.24 -13.09 1.69
N ASP A 33 -4.40 -13.33 2.32
CA ASP A 33 -4.52 -13.46 3.78
C ASP A 33 -3.68 -14.63 4.29
N HIS A 34 -3.78 -15.80 3.66
CA HIS A 34 -2.99 -16.96 4.04
C HIS A 34 -1.48 -16.69 3.92
N LEU A 35 -1.03 -16.08 2.83
CA LEU A 35 0.38 -15.71 2.63
C LEU A 35 0.85 -14.66 3.65
N ALA A 36 0.02 -13.67 3.96
CA ALA A 36 0.33 -12.66 4.97
C ALA A 36 0.47 -13.26 6.38
N ARG A 37 -0.30 -14.30 6.69
CA ARG A 37 -0.25 -15.03 7.98
C ARG A 37 0.74 -16.20 8.00
N LEU A 38 1.29 -16.62 6.85
CA LEU A 38 2.31 -17.67 6.73
C LEU A 38 3.69 -17.20 7.19
N GLU A 39 3.98 -15.90 7.09
CA GLU A 39 5.19 -15.33 7.64
C GLU A 39 5.20 -15.55 9.17
N PRO A 40 6.22 -16.24 9.72
CA PRO A 40 6.24 -16.59 11.12
C PRO A 40 6.58 -15.34 11.92
N TRP A 41 5.58 -14.54 12.26
CA TRP A 41 5.66 -13.62 13.39
C TRP A 41 5.57 -14.35 14.75
N GLY A 42 5.69 -15.68 14.72
CA GLY A 42 6.03 -16.53 15.84
C GLY A 42 5.01 -17.66 16.00
N ALA A 43 5.51 -18.83 16.41
CA ALA A 43 4.72 -19.85 17.11
C ALA A 43 3.81 -19.21 18.19
N PRO A 44 2.80 -19.89 18.76
CA PRO A 44 1.99 -19.34 19.86
C PRO A 44 2.88 -19.01 21.06
N ALA A 45 3.46 -17.82 21.03
CA ALA A 45 4.14 -17.18 22.14
C ALA A 45 3.03 -16.64 23.05
N PRO A 46 3.27 -16.60 24.37
CA PRO A 46 2.35 -15.90 25.27
C PRO A 46 2.10 -14.49 24.73
N ARG A 47 0.83 -14.05 24.72
CA ARG A 47 0.42 -12.76 24.18
C ARG A 47 1.40 -11.68 24.66
N PRO A 48 2.15 -11.02 23.77
CA PRO A 48 3.12 -10.02 24.18
C PRO A 48 2.38 -8.86 24.83
N ARG A 49 3.03 -8.22 25.80
CA ARG A 49 2.52 -6.96 26.35
C ARG A 49 2.81 -5.88 25.31
N PHE A 50 1.77 -5.24 24.80
CA PHE A 50 1.89 -4.17 23.82
C PHE A 50 2.13 -2.82 24.52
N GLU A 51 2.98 -1.98 23.92
CA GLU A 51 3.21 -0.61 24.38
C GLU A 51 2.12 0.34 23.85
N SER A 52 1.52 0.01 22.71
CA SER A 52 0.44 0.78 22.09
C SER A 52 -0.63 -0.10 21.43
N LEU A 53 -1.80 0.49 21.15
CA LEU A 53 -2.87 -0.13 20.37
C LEU A 53 -2.45 -0.40 18.92
N HIS A 54 -1.53 0.40 18.36
CA HIS A 54 -0.97 0.21 17.03
C HIS A 54 -0.10 -1.04 16.96
N ASP A 55 0.69 -1.34 18.00
CA ASP A 55 1.49 -2.56 18.07
C ASP A 55 0.60 -3.81 18.18
N GLN A 56 -0.48 -3.70 18.97
CA GLN A 56 -1.49 -4.75 19.05
C GLN A 56 -2.18 -4.96 17.70
N TRP A 57 -2.49 -3.89 16.96
CA TRP A 57 -3.05 -3.98 15.62
C TRP A 57 -2.11 -4.70 14.65
N LEU A 58 -0.83 -4.29 14.61
CA LEU A 58 0.18 -4.96 13.78
C LEU A 58 0.25 -6.45 14.11
N TYR A 59 0.31 -6.80 15.40
CA TYR A 59 0.28 -8.21 15.81
C TYR A 59 -0.99 -8.94 15.36
N ALA A 60 -2.16 -8.32 15.54
CA ALA A 60 -3.45 -8.90 15.16
C ALA A 60 -3.57 -9.19 13.65
N LEU A 61 -2.91 -8.39 12.79
CA LEU A 61 -2.90 -8.64 11.35
C LEU A 61 -2.29 -10.02 10.98
N GLY A 62 -1.36 -10.53 11.79
CA GLY A 62 -0.75 -11.85 11.60
C GLY A 62 -1.38 -12.97 12.45
N ALA A 63 -2.13 -12.63 13.50
CA ALA A 63 -2.73 -13.60 14.42
C ALA A 63 -3.88 -14.39 13.77
N ALA A 64 -4.10 -15.64 14.16
CA ALA A 64 -5.16 -16.46 13.55
C ALA A 64 -6.59 -15.96 13.83
N ASP A 65 -6.81 -15.30 14.97
CA ASP A 65 -8.11 -14.75 15.38
C ASP A 65 -8.30 -13.28 15.03
N GLY A 66 -7.21 -12.52 14.87
CA GLY A 66 -7.22 -11.10 14.51
C GLY A 66 -7.88 -10.19 15.56
N VAL A 67 -8.01 -10.66 16.80
CA VAL A 67 -8.75 -9.95 17.86
C VAL A 67 -7.85 -8.94 18.57
N MET A 68 -8.40 -7.75 18.82
CA MET A 68 -7.79 -6.68 19.60
C MET A 68 -8.55 -6.45 20.91
N GLU A 69 -7.85 -5.99 21.94
CA GLU A 69 -8.40 -5.68 23.26
C GLU A 69 -8.12 -4.22 23.59
N GLY A 70 -9.16 -3.45 23.94
CA GLY A 70 -9.04 -2.05 24.28
C GLY A 70 -10.40 -1.43 24.59
N GLU A 71 -10.40 -0.17 25.02
CA GLU A 71 -11.61 0.61 25.21
C GLU A 71 -12.28 0.88 23.85
N GLU A 72 -13.61 0.83 23.80
CA GLU A 72 -14.38 0.99 22.56
C GLU A 72 -14.06 2.31 21.84
N ALA A 73 -13.89 3.40 22.61
CA ALA A 73 -13.54 4.70 22.07
C ALA A 73 -12.14 4.74 21.42
N GLU A 74 -11.17 4.02 21.99
CA GLU A 74 -9.81 3.94 21.46
C GLU A 74 -9.74 3.09 20.19
N LEU A 75 -10.47 1.96 20.19
CA LEU A 75 -10.62 1.10 19.00
C LEU A 75 -11.31 1.85 17.86
N ALA A 76 -12.36 2.62 18.15
CA ALA A 76 -13.05 3.44 17.15
C ALA A 76 -12.13 4.53 16.57
N ALA A 77 -11.30 5.17 17.41
CA ALA A 77 -10.33 6.16 16.95
C ALA A 77 -9.26 5.54 16.03
N LEU A 78 -8.78 4.33 16.35
CA LEU A 78 -7.83 3.61 15.50
C LEU A 78 -8.47 3.19 14.18
N ALA A 79 -9.71 2.69 14.19
CA ALA A 79 -10.43 2.34 12.97
C ALA A 79 -10.55 3.55 12.03
N ALA A 80 -10.91 4.72 12.56
CA ALA A 80 -10.97 5.95 11.77
C ALA A 80 -9.61 6.36 11.17
N GLN A 81 -8.50 6.14 11.90
CA GLN A 81 -7.16 6.38 11.36
C GLN A 81 -6.83 5.44 10.20
N ILE A 82 -7.15 4.15 10.35
CA ILE A 82 -6.92 3.14 9.31
C ILE A 82 -7.76 3.45 8.07
N GLU A 83 -9.03 3.82 8.24
CA GLU A 83 -9.89 4.23 7.13
C GLU A 83 -9.31 5.44 6.37
N GLU A 84 -8.81 6.43 7.10
CA GLU A 84 -8.18 7.60 6.48
C GLU A 84 -6.91 7.21 5.70
N TRP A 85 -6.12 6.26 6.21
CA TRP A 85 -4.95 5.74 5.50
C TRP A 85 -5.32 4.93 4.25
N GLN A 86 -6.42 4.19 4.28
CA GLN A 86 -6.90 3.39 3.14
C GLN A 86 -7.60 4.23 2.08
N ARG A 87 -8.14 5.41 2.44
CA ARG A 87 -8.89 6.29 1.56
C ARG A 87 -8.21 6.57 0.21
N PRO A 88 -6.91 6.91 0.12
CA PRO A 88 -6.26 7.15 -1.16
C PRO A 88 -6.19 5.91 -2.04
N ILE A 89 -6.03 4.72 -1.43
CA ILE A 89 -6.00 3.43 -2.14
C ILE A 89 -7.40 3.14 -2.69
N GLY A 90 -8.44 3.29 -1.87
CA GLY A 90 -9.83 3.10 -2.29
C GLY A 90 -10.22 4.02 -3.45
N LEU A 91 -9.86 5.30 -3.36
CA LEU A 91 -10.09 6.27 -4.44
C LEU A 91 -9.37 5.88 -5.74
N THR A 92 -8.11 5.44 -5.64
CA THR A 92 -7.30 5.07 -6.82
C THR A 92 -7.71 3.72 -7.41
N ALA A 93 -8.14 2.77 -6.58
CA ALA A 93 -8.62 1.46 -7.00
C ALA A 93 -9.98 1.54 -7.71
N GLY A 94 -10.87 2.41 -7.22
CA GLY A 94 -12.18 2.68 -7.84
C GLY A 94 -12.15 3.65 -9.02
N ALA A 95 -11.00 4.27 -9.33
CA ALA A 95 -10.89 5.22 -10.43
C ALA A 95 -11.10 4.51 -11.79
N PRO A 96 -11.92 5.06 -12.70
CA PRO A 96 -12.19 4.45 -14.00
C PRO A 96 -10.96 4.45 -14.93
N VAL A 97 -9.99 5.33 -14.66
CA VAL A 97 -8.74 5.46 -15.41
C VAL A 97 -7.58 5.70 -14.43
N LYS A 98 -6.39 5.20 -14.77
CA LYS A 98 -5.17 5.37 -13.96
C LYS A 98 -4.11 6.12 -14.79
N LEU A 99 -3.54 7.18 -14.22
CA LEU A 99 -2.44 7.92 -14.81
C LEU A 99 -1.11 7.30 -14.36
N CYS A 100 -0.40 6.63 -15.28
CA CYS A 100 0.88 6.00 -14.99
C CYS A 100 2.03 6.83 -15.54
N PHE A 101 2.82 7.46 -14.67
CA PHE A 101 4.09 8.05 -15.07
C PHE A 101 5.17 6.98 -15.11
N ARG A 102 5.76 6.77 -16.29
CA ARG A 102 6.94 5.93 -16.44
C ARG A 102 8.14 6.86 -16.51
N LEU A 103 8.97 6.81 -15.48
CA LEU A 103 10.24 7.53 -15.45
C LEU A 103 11.27 6.68 -16.21
N GLU A 104 11.83 7.25 -17.26
CA GLU A 104 12.98 6.70 -17.97
C GLU A 104 14.23 7.44 -17.52
N GLU A 105 15.33 6.70 -17.36
CA GLU A 105 16.63 7.31 -17.04
C GLU A 105 17.06 8.20 -18.22
N PRO A 106 17.45 9.47 -18.00
CA PRO A 106 17.88 10.33 -19.08
C PRO A 106 19.14 9.76 -19.74
N ALA A 107 19.17 9.76 -21.07
CA ALA A 107 20.37 9.38 -21.82
C ALA A 107 21.55 10.30 -21.41
N GLU A 108 22.75 9.74 -21.26
CA GLU A 108 23.93 10.45 -20.75
C GLU A 108 24.26 11.77 -21.49
N ALA A 109 23.77 11.94 -22.73
CA ALA A 109 23.91 13.15 -23.53
C ALA A 109 23.21 14.39 -22.91
N ASP A 110 22.19 14.20 -22.08
CA ASP A 110 21.44 15.28 -21.39
C ASP A 110 21.86 15.47 -19.93
N ALA A 111 22.90 14.75 -19.48
CA ALA A 111 23.52 15.02 -18.19
C ALA A 111 24.18 16.40 -18.25
N ALA A 112 23.45 17.42 -17.79
CA ALA A 112 23.99 18.75 -17.56
C ALA A 112 25.36 18.60 -16.85
N PRO A 113 26.43 19.24 -17.36
CA PRO A 113 27.77 18.97 -16.90
C PRO A 113 27.81 19.11 -15.39
N ARG A 114 28.12 18.01 -14.70
CA ARG A 114 28.34 17.98 -13.25
C ARG A 114 29.29 19.14 -12.95
N ARG A 115 28.79 20.20 -12.32
CA ARG A 115 29.62 21.32 -11.88
C ARG A 115 30.72 20.73 -11.04
N ALA A 116 31.95 20.75 -11.56
CA ALA A 116 33.12 20.31 -10.82
C ALA A 116 33.11 21.03 -9.47
N ALA A 117 33.13 20.25 -8.39
CA ALA A 117 33.19 20.81 -7.05
C ALA A 117 34.40 21.75 -6.98
N PRO A 118 34.25 22.98 -6.46
CA PRO A 118 35.40 23.86 -6.28
C PRO A 118 36.37 23.19 -5.31
N ARG A 119 37.65 23.16 -5.69
CA ARG A 119 38.77 22.69 -4.85
C ARG A 119 38.67 23.33 -3.45
N PRO A 120 38.93 22.58 -2.36
CA PRO A 120 38.77 23.11 -1.01
C PRO A 120 39.84 24.15 -0.76
N GLY A 121 39.46 25.43 -0.73
CA GLY A 121 40.44 26.49 -0.49
C GLY A 121 39.95 27.92 -0.71
N ARG A 122 38.81 28.32 -0.12
CA ARG A 122 38.55 29.66 0.45
C ARG A 122 37.04 29.85 0.73
N ARG A 123 36.72 30.18 1.98
CA ARG A 123 35.49 30.90 2.37
C ARG A 123 35.91 32.33 2.79
N PRO A 124 34.99 33.31 2.92
CA PRO A 124 33.54 33.30 2.64
C PRO A 124 33.05 34.51 1.82
N GLY A 125 31.78 34.48 1.40
CA GLY A 125 31.08 35.64 0.85
C GLY A 125 29.61 35.30 0.60
N SER A 126 28.75 35.66 1.55
CA SER A 126 27.30 35.45 1.53
C SER A 126 26.62 36.13 0.34
N ARG A 127 25.73 35.40 -0.35
CA ARG A 127 24.36 35.82 -0.72
C ARG A 127 23.64 34.61 -1.33
N SER A 128 22.89 33.91 -0.50
CA SER A 128 21.88 32.96 -0.96
C SER A 128 20.73 33.77 -1.58
N ARG A 129 20.58 33.71 -2.90
CA ARG A 129 19.31 33.99 -3.54
C ARG A 129 18.76 32.66 -4.00
N ALA A 130 17.90 32.06 -3.17
CA ALA A 130 17.14 30.89 -3.53
C ALA A 130 16.35 31.21 -4.81
N ALA A 131 16.74 30.60 -5.93
CA ALA A 131 15.89 30.55 -7.11
C ALA A 131 14.79 29.52 -6.80
N PRO A 132 13.50 29.84 -7.01
CA PRO A 132 12.43 28.89 -6.78
C PRO A 132 12.59 27.73 -7.75
N GLN A 133 12.67 26.51 -7.21
CA GLN A 133 12.56 25.28 -7.99
C GLN A 133 11.12 25.19 -8.51
N SER A 134 10.84 25.83 -9.64
CA SER A 134 9.54 25.67 -10.31
C SER A 134 9.55 24.34 -11.03
N TRP A 135 8.95 23.32 -10.43
CA TRP A 135 8.52 22.13 -11.14
C TRP A 135 7.25 22.50 -11.94
N ARG A 136 7.25 22.23 -13.24
CA ARG A 136 6.03 22.28 -14.07
C ARG A 136 5.78 20.88 -14.60
N VAL A 137 4.61 20.35 -14.30
CA VAL A 137 3.99 19.25 -15.05
C VAL A 137 3.29 19.91 -16.23
N ARG A 138 3.63 19.52 -17.47
CA ARG A 138 2.89 19.93 -18.67
C ARG A 138 1.68 19.06 -18.87
#